data_AF-A0A2E7TWK3-F1
#
_entry.id   AF-A0A2E7TWK3-F1
#
_cell.length_a   1.000
_cell.length_b   1.000
_cell.length_c   1.000
_cell.angle_alpha   90.00
_cell.angle_beta   90.00
_cell.angle_gamma   90.00
#
_symmetry.space_group_name_H-M   'P 1'
#
loop_
_entity.id
_entity.type
_entity.pdbx_description
1 polymer ?
#
loop_
_entity_poly.entity_id
_entity_poly.type
_entity_poly.pdbx_seq_one_letter_code
_entity_poly.pdbx_strand_id
1 'polypeptide(L)'
;MNCRVALFYIRLVPAILLFTLNVPVSGQQVMNGSFESLTALPSTTGQWDLVPGWLGTGSSENTPDAFHIQGTGGGDLPETPVAMVSPHQGMAIAGFMATGAEGANRREYITGTFSQPLEPGTAYRFTFRMTNGERTEFSQAGLGVSKLGMHFSMLPLQQLGSAPLSQTPQFVLTPVFYSREWETISFTFVAQSAWTCFTWGAFGADEERSITVNEGDSPTMAYCFVDAFEIAMDDEGVAVDEQQVRGPLSKPTIINLEDDPSWFVPNAFTPNKDGENDVFIPVWNNVEMRRFEVFSRWGEKVYALTSNAADGWDGKTKNGEDAEPGTYVWQVDVIDAEGKTISRSGAITLIR
;
A
#
# COMPACT_ATOMS: atom_id res chain seq x y z
N MET A 1 -35.98 -4.42 88.94
CA MET A 1 -35.66 -5.04 87.64
C MET A 1 -35.89 -4.00 86.55
N ASN A 2 -34.84 -3.33 86.08
CA ASN A 2 -34.88 -2.44 84.91
C ASN A 2 -33.82 -2.96 83.94
N CYS A 3 -34.27 -3.65 82.89
CA CYS A 3 -33.42 -4.24 81.86
C CYS A 3 -33.19 -3.21 80.74
N ARG A 4 -31.94 -2.82 80.50
CA ARG A 4 -31.55 -1.91 79.41
C ARG A 4 -31.32 -2.73 78.14
N VAL A 5 -32.08 -2.42 77.08
CA VAL A 5 -31.91 -2.97 75.73
C VAL A 5 -30.78 -2.19 75.04
N ALA A 6 -29.74 -2.89 74.58
CA ALA A 6 -28.66 -2.32 73.79
C ALA A 6 -28.98 -2.48 72.28
N LEU A 7 -29.08 -1.36 71.55
CA LEU A 7 -29.14 -1.36 70.08
C LEU A 7 -27.73 -1.44 69.49
N PHE A 8 -27.45 -2.49 68.72
CA PHE A 8 -26.28 -2.58 67.85
C PHE A 8 -26.62 -1.99 66.47
N TYR A 9 -25.91 -0.94 66.06
CA TYR A 9 -25.98 -0.41 64.70
C TYR A 9 -25.04 -1.21 63.78
N ILE A 10 -25.61 -1.98 62.84
CA ILE A 10 -24.87 -2.60 61.74
C ILE A 10 -24.75 -1.56 60.62
N ARG A 11 -23.53 -1.07 60.35
CA ARG A 11 -23.25 -0.25 59.16
C ARG A 11 -23.15 -1.18 57.94
N LEU A 12 -24.14 -1.11 57.06
CA LEU A 12 -24.07 -1.66 55.70
C LEU A 12 -23.20 -0.73 54.85
N VAL A 13 -22.05 -1.22 54.39
CA VAL A 13 -21.23 -0.56 53.36
C VAL A 13 -21.67 -1.13 52.00
N PRO A 14 -22.14 -0.31 51.03
CA PRO A 14 -22.48 -0.82 49.71
C PRO A 14 -21.19 -1.17 48.97
N ALA A 15 -21.01 -2.45 48.65
CA ALA A 15 -19.96 -2.91 47.76
C ALA A 15 -20.34 -2.51 46.33
N ILE A 16 -19.69 -1.48 45.79
CA ILE A 16 -19.76 -1.12 44.38
C ILE A 16 -18.90 -2.15 43.63
N LEU A 17 -19.55 -3.15 43.02
CA LEU A 17 -18.91 -3.99 42.02
C LEU A 17 -18.65 -3.12 40.78
N LEU A 18 -17.41 -2.62 40.63
CA LEU A 18 -16.93 -2.10 39.36
C LEU A 18 -16.70 -3.29 38.42
N PHE A 19 -17.66 -3.54 37.53
CA PHE A 19 -17.39 -4.29 36.30
C PHE A 19 -16.58 -3.37 35.38
N THR A 20 -15.27 -3.58 35.32
CA THR A 20 -14.48 -3.07 34.19
C THR A 20 -14.83 -3.90 32.98
N LEU A 21 -15.70 -3.37 32.10
CA LEU A 21 -15.77 -3.85 30.73
C LEU A 21 -14.43 -3.52 30.07
N ASN A 22 -13.52 -4.49 30.01
CA ASN A 22 -12.45 -4.46 29.02
C ASN A 22 -13.11 -4.64 27.66
N VAL A 23 -13.51 -3.52 27.03
CA VAL A 23 -13.74 -3.51 25.59
C VAL A 23 -12.37 -3.39 24.96
N PRO A 24 -11.83 -4.44 24.31
CA PRO A 24 -10.69 -4.25 23.43
C PRO A 24 -11.20 -3.39 22.25
N VAL A 25 -11.03 -2.08 22.31
CA VAL A 25 -11.17 -1.23 21.12
C VAL A 25 -9.90 -1.44 20.30
N SER A 26 -9.81 -2.59 19.62
CA SER A 26 -9.03 -2.61 18.40
C SER A 26 -9.86 -1.87 17.36
N GLY A 27 -9.31 -0.81 16.76
CA GLY A 27 -9.97 -0.13 15.65
C GLY A 27 -10.29 -1.12 14.52
N GLN A 28 -11.31 -0.80 13.72
CA GLN A 28 -11.59 -1.50 12.48
C GLN A 28 -10.34 -1.47 11.59
N GLN A 29 -9.92 -2.60 11.03
CA GLN A 29 -8.70 -2.70 10.22
C GLN A 29 -8.92 -3.59 9.00
N VAL A 30 -8.11 -3.36 7.95
CA VAL A 30 -7.90 -4.32 6.87
C VAL A 30 -6.83 -5.31 7.33
N MET A 31 -7.15 -6.60 7.28
CA MET A 31 -6.20 -7.64 7.64
C MET A 31 -5.03 -7.65 6.66
N ASN A 32 -3.81 -7.52 7.19
CA ASN A 32 -2.58 -7.50 6.38
C ASN A 32 -2.63 -6.49 5.23
N GLY A 33 -3.19 -5.29 5.47
CA GLY A 33 -3.39 -4.27 4.43
C GLY A 33 -2.11 -3.72 3.81
N SER A 34 -0.96 -3.90 4.48
CA SER A 34 0.37 -3.53 3.97
C SER A 34 1.14 -4.71 3.36
N PHE A 35 0.56 -5.91 3.27
CA PHE A 35 1.17 -7.11 2.70
C PHE A 35 2.45 -7.66 3.40
N GLU A 36 2.89 -7.04 4.49
CA GLU A 36 4.13 -7.40 5.21
C GLU A 36 4.11 -8.77 5.88
N SER A 37 2.94 -9.35 6.11
CA SER A 37 2.82 -10.72 6.61
C SER A 37 2.71 -11.68 5.43
N LEU A 38 3.75 -12.49 5.21
CA LEU A 38 3.79 -13.53 4.18
C LEU A 38 4.12 -14.89 4.81
N THR A 39 3.52 -15.97 4.31
CA THR A 39 3.83 -17.33 4.80
C THR A 39 5.17 -17.86 4.29
N ALA A 40 5.66 -17.32 3.18
CA ALA A 40 7.00 -17.52 2.63
C ALA A 40 7.38 -16.33 1.75
N LEU A 41 8.67 -16.18 1.43
CA LEU A 41 9.12 -15.18 0.46
C LEU A 41 8.69 -15.57 -0.96
N PRO A 42 8.10 -14.67 -1.74
CA PRO A 42 7.70 -14.94 -3.13
C PRO A 42 8.93 -15.16 -4.02
N SER A 43 8.79 -16.10 -4.94
CA SER A 43 9.85 -16.54 -5.88
C SER A 43 9.41 -16.55 -7.34
N THR A 44 8.10 -16.40 -7.59
CA THR A 44 7.50 -16.33 -8.93
C THR A 44 6.17 -15.59 -8.85
N THR A 45 5.63 -15.18 -10.00
CA THR A 45 4.28 -14.63 -10.13
C THR A 45 3.20 -15.66 -9.77
N GLY A 46 2.01 -15.21 -9.40
CA GLY A 46 0.81 -15.97 -9.10
C GLY A 46 0.76 -16.58 -7.71
N GLN A 47 1.65 -16.17 -6.80
CA GLN A 47 1.77 -16.74 -5.46
C GLN A 47 0.85 -16.06 -4.43
N TRP A 48 -0.41 -15.79 -4.80
CA TRP A 48 -1.38 -15.11 -3.94
C TRP A 48 -1.65 -15.84 -2.61
N ASP A 49 -1.56 -17.17 -2.61
CA ASP A 49 -1.74 -18.00 -1.41
C ASP A 49 -0.70 -17.72 -0.31
N LEU A 50 0.37 -16.97 -0.61
CA LEU A 50 1.38 -16.55 0.37
C LEU A 50 0.93 -15.38 1.26
N VAL A 51 -0.22 -14.76 0.99
CA VAL A 51 -0.68 -13.53 1.65
C VAL A 51 -1.85 -13.81 2.63
N PRO A 52 -1.59 -14.10 3.92
CA PRO A 52 -2.62 -14.25 4.94
C PRO A 52 -3.58 -13.05 4.99
N GLY A 53 -4.86 -13.32 5.16
CA GLY A 53 -5.92 -12.30 5.24
C GLY A 53 -6.44 -11.82 3.89
N TRP A 54 -5.83 -12.27 2.78
CA TRP A 54 -6.29 -12.01 1.43
C TRP A 54 -6.76 -13.31 0.78
N LEU A 55 -7.94 -13.26 0.16
CA LEU A 55 -8.67 -14.41 -0.36
C LEU A 55 -8.57 -14.46 -1.89
N GLY A 56 -8.62 -15.67 -2.44
CA GLY A 56 -8.82 -15.89 -3.87
C GLY A 56 -10.30 -15.83 -4.26
N THR A 57 -10.56 -15.70 -5.56
CA THR A 57 -11.93 -15.72 -6.13
C THR A 57 -12.43 -17.13 -6.44
N GLY A 58 -11.71 -18.18 -6.00
CA GLY A 58 -12.01 -19.57 -6.33
C GLY A 58 -11.65 -20.00 -7.76
N SER A 59 -11.16 -19.08 -8.61
CA SER A 59 -10.68 -19.37 -9.96
C SER A 59 -9.17 -19.54 -10.01
N SER A 60 -8.70 -20.55 -10.73
CA SER A 60 -7.27 -20.72 -11.04
C SER A 60 -6.73 -19.71 -12.07
N GLU A 61 -7.62 -18.97 -12.73
CA GLU A 61 -7.25 -17.90 -13.67
C GLU A 61 -7.09 -16.54 -12.96
N ASN A 62 -7.38 -16.48 -11.66
CA ASN A 62 -7.21 -15.30 -10.84
C ASN A 62 -5.98 -15.46 -9.94
N THR A 63 -4.83 -15.04 -10.44
CA THR A 63 -3.54 -15.27 -9.80
C THR A 63 -2.81 -13.96 -9.51
N PRO A 64 -3.36 -13.06 -8.66
CA PRO A 64 -2.63 -11.88 -8.26
C PRO A 64 -1.26 -12.24 -7.69
N ASP A 65 -0.36 -11.28 -7.79
CA ASP A 65 1.02 -11.44 -7.43
C ASP A 65 1.27 -10.86 -6.04
N ALA A 66 2.15 -11.53 -5.28
CA ALA A 66 2.75 -11.01 -4.07
C ALA A 66 4.23 -10.77 -4.36
N PHE A 67 4.75 -9.60 -3.99
CA PHE A 67 6.14 -9.24 -4.19
C PHE A 67 6.78 -8.83 -2.88
N HIS A 68 8.08 -9.05 -2.75
CA HIS A 68 8.84 -8.67 -1.56
C HIS A 68 10.27 -8.27 -1.94
N ILE A 69 10.89 -7.30 -1.24
CA ILE A 69 12.29 -6.88 -1.51
C ILE A 69 13.33 -7.99 -1.28
N GLN A 70 12.96 -9.03 -0.53
CA GLN A 70 13.75 -10.24 -0.32
C GLN A 70 13.19 -11.44 -1.10
N GLY A 71 12.20 -11.20 -1.97
CA GLY A 71 11.74 -12.19 -2.92
C GLY A 71 12.84 -12.54 -3.92
N THR A 72 12.51 -13.45 -4.83
CA THR A 72 13.44 -13.87 -5.90
C THR A 72 12.68 -14.05 -7.20
N GLY A 73 13.40 -14.11 -8.32
CA GLY A 73 12.83 -14.55 -9.59
C GLY A 73 11.73 -13.62 -10.09
N GLY A 74 10.49 -14.10 -10.11
CA GLY A 74 9.34 -13.29 -10.55
C GLY A 74 8.62 -12.58 -9.41
N GLY A 75 9.09 -12.71 -8.17
CA GLY A 75 8.45 -12.15 -6.97
C GLY A 75 9.34 -11.18 -6.18
N ASP A 76 10.50 -10.80 -6.73
CA ASP A 76 11.38 -9.81 -6.12
C ASP A 76 10.93 -8.37 -6.43
N LEU A 77 11.54 -7.43 -5.68
CA LEU A 77 11.42 -5.99 -5.89
C LEU A 77 12.84 -5.40 -5.86
N PRO A 78 13.08 -4.29 -6.59
CA PRO A 78 12.09 -3.49 -7.31
C PRO A 78 11.78 -3.98 -8.73
N GLU A 79 12.58 -4.87 -9.29
CA GLU A 79 12.37 -5.39 -10.64
C GLU A 79 11.33 -6.52 -10.61
N THR A 80 10.19 -6.32 -11.27
CA THR A 80 9.21 -7.38 -11.49
C THR A 80 9.18 -7.77 -12.97
N PRO A 81 8.55 -8.90 -13.34
CA PRO A 81 8.34 -9.25 -14.74
C PRO A 81 7.54 -8.20 -15.54
N VAL A 82 6.86 -7.26 -14.86
CA VAL A 82 5.95 -6.30 -15.48
C VAL A 82 6.47 -4.85 -15.42
N ALA A 83 7.08 -4.44 -14.30
CA ALA A 83 7.55 -3.08 -14.10
C ALA A 83 8.61 -3.01 -12.99
N MET A 84 9.39 -1.94 -12.98
CA MET A 84 10.18 -1.50 -11.84
C MET A 84 9.26 -0.76 -10.85
N VAL A 85 9.21 -1.20 -9.60
CA VAL A 85 8.40 -0.59 -8.55
C VAL A 85 9.01 -0.87 -7.18
N SER A 86 9.15 0.16 -6.35
CA SER A 86 9.46 -0.02 -4.92
C SER A 86 8.19 0.02 -4.10
N PRO A 87 8.12 -0.69 -2.95
CA PRO A 87 6.99 -0.60 -2.03
C PRO A 87 6.64 0.84 -1.68
N HIS A 88 5.34 1.15 -1.54
CA HIS A 88 4.94 2.46 -1.03
C HIS A 88 5.38 2.61 0.43
N GLN A 89 5.23 1.52 1.18
CA GLN A 89 5.73 1.37 2.54
C GLN A 89 6.20 -0.07 2.76
N GLY A 90 6.99 -0.28 3.81
CA GLY A 90 7.44 -1.61 4.19
C GLY A 90 8.33 -2.28 3.14
N MET A 91 8.14 -3.57 2.94
CA MET A 91 8.98 -4.47 2.15
C MET A 91 8.18 -5.30 1.14
N ALA A 92 6.85 -5.28 1.21
CA ALA A 92 5.97 -6.10 0.39
C ALA A 92 4.91 -5.26 -0.33
N ILE A 93 4.49 -5.71 -1.51
CA ILE A 93 3.33 -5.17 -2.23
C ILE A 93 2.59 -6.31 -2.93
N ALA A 94 1.38 -6.01 -3.39
CA ALA A 94 0.64 -6.90 -4.29
C ALA A 94 0.57 -6.30 -5.70
N GLY A 95 0.38 -7.15 -6.70
CA GLY A 95 0.08 -6.76 -8.07
C GLY A 95 -1.04 -7.59 -8.69
N PHE A 96 -1.75 -7.05 -9.67
CA PHE A 96 -2.83 -7.76 -10.35
C PHE A 96 -3.07 -7.21 -11.76
N MET A 97 -3.51 -8.07 -12.67
CA MET A 97 -3.98 -7.68 -14.00
C MET A 97 -5.37 -7.06 -13.92
N ALA A 98 -5.44 -5.74 -13.77
CA ALA A 98 -6.70 -5.00 -13.73
C ALA A 98 -7.58 -5.22 -14.96
N THR A 99 -6.97 -5.35 -16.15
CA THR A 99 -7.64 -5.84 -17.37
C THR A 99 -6.62 -6.28 -18.43
N GLY A 100 -7.02 -7.17 -19.33
CA GLY A 100 -6.31 -7.45 -20.58
C GLY A 100 -6.61 -6.42 -21.68
N ALA A 101 -6.26 -6.75 -22.93
CA ALA A 101 -6.62 -5.95 -24.09
C ALA A 101 -8.15 -5.83 -24.24
N GLU A 102 -8.60 -4.74 -24.89
CA GLU A 102 -10.02 -4.48 -25.12
C GLU A 102 -10.73 -5.68 -25.78
N GLY A 103 -11.84 -6.12 -25.18
CA GLY A 103 -12.64 -7.24 -25.65
C GLY A 103 -12.12 -8.63 -25.25
N ALA A 104 -10.90 -8.73 -24.70
CA ALA A 104 -10.37 -10.01 -24.18
C ALA A 104 -11.18 -10.52 -22.99
N ASN A 105 -11.89 -9.61 -22.32
CA ASN A 105 -12.66 -9.84 -21.14
C ASN A 105 -11.91 -10.52 -19.97
N ARG A 106 -10.58 -10.46 -19.94
CA ARG A 106 -9.71 -11.08 -18.91
C ARG A 106 -9.25 -10.06 -17.87
N ARG A 107 -9.21 -10.46 -16.60
CA ARG A 107 -8.73 -9.65 -15.46
C ARG A 107 -8.57 -10.51 -14.20
N GLU A 108 -7.94 -9.92 -13.22
CA GLU A 108 -7.81 -10.42 -11.86
C GLU A 108 -8.49 -9.48 -10.86
N TYR A 109 -8.74 -10.00 -9.68
CA TYR A 109 -9.28 -9.31 -8.53
C TYR A 109 -8.49 -9.67 -7.29
N ILE A 110 -8.31 -8.69 -6.41
CA ILE A 110 -7.79 -8.90 -5.06
C ILE A 110 -8.94 -8.82 -4.08
N THR A 111 -9.00 -9.74 -3.13
CA THR A 111 -10.06 -9.77 -2.11
C THR A 111 -9.42 -9.70 -0.72
N GLY A 112 -9.62 -8.60 0.00
CA GLY A 112 -9.12 -8.43 1.36
C GLY A 112 -10.20 -8.72 2.40
N THR A 113 -9.78 -8.94 3.65
CA THR A 113 -10.68 -9.18 4.78
C THR A 113 -10.55 -8.10 5.84
N PHE A 114 -11.63 -7.92 6.60
CA PHE A 114 -11.66 -7.03 7.75
C PHE A 114 -11.33 -7.76 9.04
N SER A 115 -10.72 -7.07 10.00
CA SER A 115 -10.42 -7.63 11.34
C SER A 115 -11.66 -8.11 12.09
N GLN A 116 -12.80 -7.48 11.80
CA GLN A 116 -14.13 -7.85 12.26
C GLN A 116 -15.17 -7.38 11.22
N PRO A 117 -16.39 -7.95 11.23
CA PRO A 117 -17.49 -7.46 10.41
C PRO A 117 -17.71 -5.96 10.59
N LEU A 118 -17.95 -5.22 9.50
CA LEU A 118 -18.30 -3.80 9.59
C LEU A 118 -19.62 -3.61 10.35
N GLU A 119 -19.82 -2.43 10.93
CA GLU A 119 -21.06 -2.10 11.64
C GLU A 119 -22.08 -1.46 10.67
N PRO A 120 -23.25 -2.08 10.44
CA PRO A 120 -24.27 -1.49 9.57
C PRO A 120 -24.72 -0.11 10.06
N GLY A 121 -24.76 0.86 9.15
CA GLY A 121 -25.10 2.25 9.44
C GLY A 121 -23.91 3.13 9.82
N THR A 122 -22.72 2.55 10.04
CA THR A 122 -21.50 3.29 10.34
C THR A 122 -20.83 3.78 9.05
N ALA A 123 -20.38 5.03 9.07
CA ALA A 123 -19.59 5.62 7.99
C ALA A 123 -18.11 5.24 8.17
N TYR A 124 -17.50 4.79 7.08
CA TYR A 124 -16.10 4.41 7.03
C TYR A 124 -15.37 5.16 5.92
N ARG A 125 -14.11 5.52 6.19
CA ARG A 125 -13.14 5.95 5.19
C ARG A 125 -12.24 4.77 4.84
N PHE A 126 -12.14 4.47 3.56
CA PHE A 126 -11.27 3.43 3.03
C PHE A 126 -10.18 4.08 2.19
N THR A 127 -8.92 3.71 2.42
CA THR A 127 -7.75 4.30 1.74
C THR A 127 -6.77 3.22 1.34
N PHE A 128 -6.17 3.35 0.16
CA PHE A 128 -5.05 2.51 -0.29
C PHE A 128 -4.19 3.25 -1.31
N ARG A 129 -3.14 2.58 -1.79
CA ARG A 129 -2.20 3.10 -2.79
C ARG A 129 -2.22 2.23 -4.02
N MET A 130 -2.08 2.86 -5.19
CA MET A 130 -2.02 2.16 -6.47
C MET A 130 -1.03 2.83 -7.43
N THR A 131 -0.32 2.04 -8.23
CA THR A 131 0.58 2.50 -9.30
C THR A 131 0.62 1.45 -10.42
N ASN A 132 1.08 1.80 -11.61
CA ASN A 132 1.47 0.88 -12.67
C ASN A 132 2.98 0.60 -12.66
N GLY A 133 3.75 1.33 -11.85
CA GLY A 133 5.21 1.26 -11.83
C GLY A 133 5.85 1.82 -13.09
N GLU A 134 7.17 1.71 -13.17
CA GLU A 134 7.93 2.07 -14.36
C GLU A 134 8.06 0.86 -15.29
N ARG A 135 7.39 0.90 -16.44
CA ARG A 135 7.33 -0.22 -17.39
C ARG A 135 8.74 -0.60 -17.87
N THR A 136 9.05 -1.89 -17.86
CA THR A 136 10.27 -2.42 -18.50
C THR A 136 10.09 -2.57 -20.01
N GLU A 137 11.18 -2.58 -20.78
CA GLU A 137 11.12 -2.65 -22.26
C GLU A 137 10.32 -3.88 -22.76
N PHE A 138 10.48 -5.02 -22.09
CA PHE A 138 9.86 -6.30 -22.45
C PHE A 138 8.46 -6.51 -21.85
N SER A 139 7.98 -5.57 -21.04
CA SER A 139 6.68 -5.69 -20.39
C SER A 139 5.54 -5.60 -21.40
N GLN A 140 4.57 -6.50 -21.25
CA GLN A 140 3.31 -6.44 -21.97
C GLN A 140 2.29 -5.49 -21.31
N ALA A 141 2.62 -4.87 -20.18
CA ALA A 141 1.81 -3.81 -19.59
C ALA A 141 2.01 -2.47 -20.31
N GLY A 142 1.14 -1.52 -19.99
CA GLY A 142 1.11 -0.19 -20.59
C GLY A 142 -0.30 0.31 -20.93
N LEU A 143 -1.34 -0.52 -20.67
CA LEU A 143 -2.72 -0.04 -20.74
C LEU A 143 -3.12 0.67 -19.44
N GLY A 144 -3.89 1.73 -19.57
CA GLY A 144 -4.71 2.29 -18.50
C GLY A 144 -6.15 1.78 -18.58
N VAL A 145 -6.85 1.74 -17.44
CA VAL A 145 -8.23 1.26 -17.38
C VAL A 145 -9.11 2.14 -16.49
N SER A 146 -10.31 2.46 -16.96
CA SER A 146 -11.34 3.16 -16.20
C SER A 146 -12.27 2.21 -15.43
N LYS A 147 -13.04 2.74 -14.49
CA LYS A 147 -14.10 2.04 -13.77
C LYS A 147 -13.62 0.83 -12.96
N LEU A 148 -12.50 0.98 -12.26
CA LEU A 148 -12.12 0.05 -11.20
C LEU A 148 -13.06 0.23 -10.01
N GLY A 149 -13.53 -0.88 -9.44
CA GLY A 149 -14.56 -0.86 -8.42
C GLY A 149 -14.15 -1.54 -7.12
N MET A 150 -14.70 -1.07 -6.01
CA MET A 150 -14.68 -1.75 -4.71
C MET A 150 -16.05 -2.33 -4.41
N HIS A 151 -16.15 -3.65 -4.26
CA HIS A 151 -17.36 -4.34 -3.82
C HIS A 151 -17.18 -4.92 -2.42
N PHE A 152 -18.07 -4.59 -1.48
CA PHE A 152 -18.07 -5.14 -0.12
C PHE A 152 -19.09 -6.28 0.02
N SER A 153 -18.71 -7.36 0.70
CA SER A 153 -19.53 -8.57 0.83
C SER A 153 -19.29 -9.33 2.15
N MET A 154 -20.16 -10.29 2.43
CA MET A 154 -20.06 -11.20 3.60
C MET A 154 -19.16 -12.41 3.34
N LEU A 155 -18.89 -12.70 2.07
CA LEU A 155 -18.14 -13.86 1.60
C LEU A 155 -17.33 -13.45 0.35
N PRO A 156 -16.18 -14.08 0.09
CA PRO A 156 -15.40 -13.82 -1.11
C PRO A 156 -16.21 -14.12 -2.36
N LEU A 157 -16.14 -13.23 -3.35
CA LEU A 157 -16.79 -13.42 -4.64
C LEU A 157 -16.19 -14.63 -5.37
N GLN A 158 -17.02 -15.30 -6.17
CA GLN A 158 -16.62 -16.48 -6.94
C GLN A 158 -16.52 -16.14 -8.43
N GLN A 159 -15.33 -16.28 -8.99
CA GLN A 159 -15.09 -16.06 -10.41
C GLN A 159 -15.15 -17.39 -11.17
N LEU A 160 -15.78 -17.39 -12.33
CA LEU A 160 -15.86 -18.58 -13.19
C LEU A 160 -14.80 -18.49 -14.28
N GLY A 161 -13.69 -19.21 -14.11
CA GLY A 161 -12.54 -19.10 -15.01
C GLY A 161 -12.03 -17.66 -15.07
N SER A 162 -11.85 -17.13 -16.27
CA SER A 162 -11.43 -15.74 -16.49
C SER A 162 -12.59 -14.74 -16.63
N ALA A 163 -13.84 -15.18 -16.49
CA ALA A 163 -15.00 -14.32 -16.71
C ALA A 163 -15.03 -13.14 -15.72
N PRO A 164 -15.47 -11.94 -16.13
CA PRO A 164 -15.59 -10.80 -15.23
C PRO A 164 -16.66 -11.05 -14.15
N LEU A 165 -16.39 -10.58 -12.93
CA LEU A 165 -17.39 -10.49 -11.87
C LEU A 165 -18.45 -9.44 -12.23
N SER A 166 -19.73 -9.77 -12.01
CA SER A 166 -20.89 -8.94 -12.40
C SER A 166 -21.54 -8.20 -11.24
N GLN A 167 -20.99 -8.33 -10.02
CA GLN A 167 -21.46 -7.61 -8.85
C GLN A 167 -21.29 -6.10 -9.02
N THR A 168 -22.24 -5.31 -8.52
CA THR A 168 -22.17 -3.86 -8.52
C THR A 168 -21.26 -3.36 -7.41
N PRO A 169 -20.18 -2.61 -7.71
CA PRO A 169 -19.33 -1.99 -6.69
C PRO A 169 -20.05 -0.87 -5.93
N GLN A 170 -19.71 -0.69 -4.65
CA GLN A 170 -20.17 0.46 -3.86
C GLN A 170 -19.36 1.73 -4.15
N PHE A 171 -18.12 1.57 -4.61
CA PHE A 171 -17.27 2.65 -5.09
C PHE A 171 -16.71 2.32 -6.47
N VAL A 172 -16.62 3.32 -7.34
CA VAL A 172 -16.07 3.18 -8.70
C VAL A 172 -15.13 4.35 -9.00
N LEU A 173 -13.86 4.04 -9.23
CA LEU A 173 -12.87 4.97 -9.79
C LEU A 173 -13.15 5.14 -11.29
N THR A 174 -13.88 6.20 -11.62
CA THR A 174 -14.42 6.41 -12.97
C THR A 174 -13.37 6.81 -14.01
N PRO A 175 -12.37 7.68 -13.74
CA PRO A 175 -11.33 8.02 -14.70
C PRO A 175 -10.48 6.81 -15.09
N VAL A 176 -9.83 6.87 -16.26
CA VAL A 176 -8.75 5.94 -16.60
C VAL A 176 -7.62 6.08 -15.59
N PHE A 177 -7.25 4.99 -14.95
CA PHE A 177 -6.07 4.94 -14.09
C PHE A 177 -4.85 4.50 -14.91
N TYR A 178 -3.84 5.36 -14.93
CA TYR A 178 -2.46 5.02 -15.29
C TYR A 178 -1.51 5.99 -14.57
N SER A 179 -0.62 5.50 -13.72
CA SER A 179 0.41 6.32 -13.07
C SER A 179 1.67 5.52 -12.84
N ARG A 180 2.84 6.13 -13.04
CA ARG A 180 4.12 5.53 -12.64
C ARG A 180 4.42 5.76 -11.15
N GLU A 181 3.78 6.76 -10.56
CA GLU A 181 3.90 7.11 -9.15
C GLU A 181 2.80 6.45 -8.31
N TRP A 182 3.05 6.33 -7.00
CA TRP A 182 2.04 5.87 -6.06
C TRP A 182 0.93 6.91 -5.85
N GLU A 183 -0.26 6.60 -6.33
CA GLU A 183 -1.46 7.43 -6.16
C GLU A 183 -2.26 7.00 -4.92
N THR A 184 -2.88 7.96 -4.26
CA THR A 184 -3.79 7.71 -3.14
C THR A 184 -5.23 7.57 -3.62
N ILE A 185 -5.82 6.39 -3.42
CA ILE A 185 -7.25 6.19 -3.60
C ILE A 185 -7.90 6.22 -2.21
N SER A 186 -8.83 7.15 -2.00
CA SER A 186 -9.56 7.30 -0.73
C SER A 186 -11.02 7.63 -1.01
N PHE A 187 -11.93 7.02 -0.25
CA PHE A 187 -13.37 7.31 -0.34
C PHE A 187 -14.08 6.96 0.95
N THR A 188 -15.26 7.54 1.14
CA THR A 188 -16.13 7.26 2.28
C THR A 188 -17.37 6.49 1.85
N PHE A 189 -17.85 5.58 2.68
CA PHE A 189 -19.11 4.87 2.45
C PHE A 189 -19.81 4.56 3.77
N VAL A 190 -21.13 4.37 3.73
CA VAL A 190 -21.90 3.86 4.87
C VAL A 190 -22.07 2.35 4.70
N ALA A 191 -21.64 1.57 5.68
CA ALA A 191 -21.79 0.12 5.64
C ALA A 191 -23.29 -0.26 5.64
N GLN A 192 -23.76 -0.95 4.61
CA GLN A 192 -25.16 -1.35 4.49
C GLN A 192 -25.44 -2.71 5.14
N SER A 193 -24.39 -3.47 5.41
CA SER A 193 -24.44 -4.79 6.04
C SER A 193 -23.16 -5.02 6.83
N ALA A 194 -23.10 -6.14 7.53
CA ALA A 194 -21.95 -6.51 8.36
C ALA A 194 -20.80 -7.11 7.54
N TRP A 195 -20.43 -6.45 6.44
CA TRP A 195 -19.46 -6.96 5.47
C TRP A 195 -18.16 -7.40 6.14
N THR A 196 -17.61 -8.52 5.68
CA THR A 196 -16.41 -9.16 6.25
C THR A 196 -15.23 -9.10 5.30
N CYS A 197 -15.49 -8.80 4.03
CA CYS A 197 -14.47 -8.72 2.98
C CYS A 197 -14.84 -7.67 1.94
N PHE A 198 -13.87 -7.34 1.10
CA PHE A 198 -14.01 -6.48 -0.05
C PHE A 198 -13.25 -7.06 -1.24
N THR A 199 -13.71 -6.79 -2.45
CA THR A 199 -13.06 -7.18 -3.70
C THR A 199 -12.81 -5.95 -4.55
N TRP A 200 -11.56 -5.76 -4.98
CA TRP A 200 -11.11 -4.67 -5.85
C TRP A 200 -10.75 -5.20 -7.25
N GLY A 201 -11.21 -4.51 -8.29
CA GLY A 201 -10.87 -4.81 -9.69
C GLY A 201 -11.89 -4.27 -10.70
N ALA A 202 -11.81 -4.71 -11.96
CA ALA A 202 -12.70 -4.26 -13.03
C ALA A 202 -13.95 -5.14 -13.14
N PHE A 203 -15.11 -4.69 -12.64
CA PHE A 203 -16.38 -5.41 -12.71
C PHE A 203 -17.14 -5.15 -14.01
N GLY A 204 -17.87 -6.16 -14.52
CA GLY A 204 -18.68 -6.07 -15.74
C GLY A 204 -17.90 -6.29 -17.04
N ALA A 205 -18.55 -6.06 -18.19
CA ALA A 205 -17.97 -6.31 -19.51
C ALA A 205 -17.07 -5.16 -20.03
N ASP A 206 -16.13 -5.44 -20.93
CA ASP A 206 -15.16 -4.45 -21.48
C ASP A 206 -15.82 -3.26 -22.17
N GLU A 207 -17.00 -3.45 -22.75
CA GLU A 207 -17.76 -2.41 -23.43
C GLU A 207 -18.22 -1.28 -22.49
N GLU A 208 -18.21 -1.53 -21.18
CA GLU A 208 -18.58 -0.54 -20.18
C GLU A 208 -17.41 0.38 -19.78
N ARG A 209 -16.17 0.11 -20.20
CA ARG A 209 -14.98 0.85 -19.73
C ARG A 209 -14.11 1.36 -20.87
N SER A 210 -13.37 2.41 -20.59
CA SER A 210 -12.27 2.90 -21.43
C SER A 210 -10.98 2.16 -21.06
N ILE A 211 -10.38 1.52 -22.07
CA ILE A 211 -9.06 0.90 -22.01
C ILE A 211 -8.18 1.66 -23.01
N THR A 212 -7.10 2.26 -22.53
CA THR A 212 -6.26 3.14 -23.36
C THR A 212 -4.82 2.69 -23.35
N VAL A 213 -4.13 2.85 -24.48
CA VAL A 213 -2.67 2.72 -24.54
C VAL A 213 -2.05 3.97 -23.92
N ASN A 214 -1.35 3.79 -22.81
CA ASN A 214 -0.65 4.87 -22.12
C ASN A 214 0.87 4.77 -22.32
N GLU A 215 1.38 3.56 -22.50
CA GLU A 215 2.80 3.30 -22.71
C GLU A 215 3.05 2.02 -23.52
N GLY A 216 4.15 1.99 -24.27
CA GLY A 216 4.52 0.87 -25.15
C GLY A 216 3.78 0.88 -26.49
N ASP A 217 4.32 0.15 -27.47
CA ASP A 217 3.80 0.17 -28.85
C ASP A 217 2.53 -0.68 -29.00
N SER A 218 2.40 -1.75 -28.23
CA SER A 218 1.27 -2.69 -28.30
C SER A 218 1.08 -3.43 -26.96
N PRO A 219 0.82 -2.70 -25.87
CA PRO A 219 0.56 -3.33 -24.58
C PRO A 219 -0.72 -4.17 -24.62
N THR A 220 -0.73 -5.27 -23.87
CA THR A 220 -1.86 -6.22 -23.83
C THR A 220 -2.51 -6.31 -22.47
N MET A 221 -2.06 -5.54 -21.48
CA MET A 221 -2.66 -5.50 -20.16
C MET A 221 -2.52 -4.14 -19.46
N ALA A 222 -3.50 -3.84 -18.61
CA ALA A 222 -3.37 -2.88 -17.53
C ALA A 222 -3.02 -3.68 -16.28
N TYR A 223 -1.80 -3.51 -15.78
CA TYR A 223 -1.32 -4.15 -14.58
C TYR A 223 -1.09 -3.10 -13.51
N CYS A 224 -1.59 -3.34 -12.30
CA CYS A 224 -1.52 -2.41 -11.19
C CYS A 224 -0.86 -3.06 -9.98
N PHE A 225 0.02 -2.31 -9.32
CA PHE A 225 0.53 -2.61 -7.98
C PHE A 225 -0.29 -1.85 -6.94
N VAL A 226 -0.47 -2.47 -5.78
CA VAL A 226 -1.22 -1.90 -4.66
C VAL A 226 -0.52 -2.13 -3.33
N ASP A 227 -0.74 -1.21 -2.41
CA ASP A 227 -0.17 -1.23 -1.05
C ASP A 227 -1.06 -0.40 -0.08
N ALA A 228 -0.80 -0.51 1.21
CA ALA A 228 -1.29 0.36 2.27
C ALA A 228 -2.82 0.45 2.38
N PHE A 229 -3.52 -0.69 2.32
CA PHE A 229 -4.96 -0.76 2.55
C PHE A 229 -5.31 -0.48 4.01
N GLU A 230 -6.14 0.53 4.23
CA GLU A 230 -6.55 1.00 5.54
C GLU A 230 -8.05 1.34 5.54
N ILE A 231 -8.68 1.14 6.70
CA ILE A 231 -10.06 1.53 6.95
C ILE A 231 -10.13 2.19 8.33
N ALA A 232 -10.92 3.25 8.44
CA ALA A 232 -11.19 3.93 9.71
C ALA A 232 -12.67 4.34 9.77
N MET A 233 -13.22 4.43 10.98
CA MET A 233 -14.52 5.07 11.18
C MET A 233 -14.39 6.56 10.84
N ASP A 234 -15.38 7.11 10.13
CA ASP A 234 -15.40 8.52 9.73
C ASP A 234 -16.28 9.31 10.70
N ASP A 235 -15.70 9.68 11.85
CA ASP A 235 -16.40 10.36 12.96
C ASP A 235 -16.62 11.87 12.68
N GLU A 236 -15.87 12.44 11.74
CA GLU A 236 -16.05 13.80 11.23
C GLU A 236 -17.13 13.77 10.14
N GLY A 237 -18.39 13.80 10.56
CA GLY A 237 -19.58 13.63 9.71
C GLY A 237 -19.38 14.09 8.27
N VAL A 238 -19.53 13.15 7.34
CA VAL A 238 -19.25 13.23 5.91
C VAL A 238 -19.44 14.65 5.35
N ALA A 239 -18.38 15.44 5.33
CA ALA A 239 -18.28 16.51 4.35
C ALA A 239 -18.12 15.78 3.02
N VAL A 240 -19.22 15.66 2.27
CA VAL A 240 -19.21 15.14 0.91
C VAL A 240 -18.47 16.17 0.06
N ASP A 241 -17.15 16.20 0.17
CA ASP A 241 -16.33 16.88 -0.80
C ASP A 241 -16.24 15.94 -2.01
N GLU A 242 -17.08 16.21 -3.00
CA GLU A 242 -17.05 15.54 -4.31
C GLU A 242 -15.67 15.64 -5.00
N GLN A 243 -14.69 16.34 -4.41
CA GLN A 243 -13.27 16.36 -4.82
C GLN A 243 -12.39 15.25 -4.23
N GLN A 244 -12.89 14.33 -3.38
CA GLN A 244 -12.05 13.26 -2.80
C GLN A 244 -11.84 12.02 -3.68
N VAL A 245 -12.28 12.01 -4.95
CA VAL A 245 -11.84 10.99 -5.93
C VAL A 245 -10.59 11.51 -6.66
N ARG A 246 -9.41 11.38 -6.06
CA ARG A 246 -8.14 11.59 -6.77
C ARG A 246 -7.75 10.33 -7.54
N GLY A 247 -8.26 10.18 -8.75
CA GLY A 247 -7.49 9.58 -9.84
C GLY A 247 -6.52 10.63 -10.42
N PRO A 248 -5.57 10.26 -11.29
CA PRO A 248 -4.62 11.23 -11.84
C PRO A 248 -5.38 12.41 -12.45
N LEU A 249 -5.15 13.60 -11.89
CA LEU A 249 -5.66 14.84 -12.46
C LEU A 249 -5.12 14.90 -13.88
N SER A 250 -6.01 14.95 -14.86
CA SER A 250 -5.63 14.99 -16.27
C SER A 250 -4.90 16.30 -16.59
N LYS A 251 -3.58 16.27 -16.47
CA LYS A 251 -2.50 17.02 -17.17
C LYS A 251 -1.28 17.04 -16.24
N PRO A 252 -0.05 16.84 -16.75
CA PRO A 252 1.14 17.13 -15.97
C PRO A 252 1.06 18.59 -15.52
N THR A 253 0.86 18.79 -14.22
CA THR A 253 1.07 20.10 -13.62
C THR A 253 2.57 20.26 -13.53
N ILE A 254 3.10 21.35 -14.10
CA ILE A 254 4.46 21.75 -13.80
C ILE A 254 4.48 22.05 -12.30
N ILE A 255 5.04 21.12 -11.53
CA ILE A 255 5.23 21.28 -10.09
C ILE A 255 6.21 22.43 -9.94
N ASN A 256 5.76 23.54 -9.34
CA ASN A 256 6.69 24.55 -8.86
C ASN A 256 7.33 23.98 -7.60
N LEU A 257 8.48 23.33 -7.76
CA LEU A 257 9.21 22.57 -6.72
C LEU A 257 9.65 23.41 -5.51
N GLU A 258 9.37 24.71 -5.50
CA GLU A 258 9.90 25.65 -4.49
C GLU A 258 9.09 25.66 -3.18
N ASP A 259 7.79 25.31 -3.18
CA ASP A 259 6.91 25.61 -2.03
C ASP A 259 6.24 24.41 -1.33
N ASP A 260 6.26 23.18 -1.88
CA ASP A 260 5.69 22.00 -1.20
C ASP A 260 6.78 21.21 -0.45
N PRO A 261 6.49 20.61 0.72
CA PRO A 261 7.39 19.65 1.37
C PRO A 261 7.46 18.38 0.53
N SER A 262 8.35 18.39 -0.47
CA SER A 262 8.64 17.26 -1.34
C SER A 262 9.95 16.61 -0.92
N TRP A 263 9.94 15.30 -0.72
CA TRP A 263 11.15 14.51 -0.54
C TRP A 263 11.12 13.33 -1.50
N PHE A 264 12.29 12.95 -2.01
CA PHE A 264 12.49 11.86 -2.96
C PHE A 264 13.71 11.06 -2.52
N VAL A 265 13.66 9.74 -2.62
CA VAL A 265 14.82 8.89 -2.37
C VAL A 265 15.11 8.12 -3.65
N PRO A 266 16.32 8.25 -4.24
CA PRO A 266 16.71 7.48 -5.41
C PRO A 266 16.54 5.97 -5.18
N ASN A 267 16.22 5.22 -6.24
CA ASN A 267 16.01 3.77 -6.21
C ASN A 267 17.22 2.98 -6.76
N ALA A 268 18.15 3.63 -7.45
CA ALA A 268 19.46 3.10 -7.82
C ALA A 268 20.53 4.19 -7.90
N PHE A 269 21.80 3.80 -7.79
CA PHE A 269 22.94 4.69 -8.00
C PHE A 269 24.16 3.90 -8.54
N THR A 270 25.04 4.59 -9.26
CA THR A 270 26.17 4.01 -10.00
C THR A 270 27.45 4.78 -9.66
N PRO A 271 28.20 4.40 -8.61
CA PRO A 271 29.43 5.12 -8.19
C PRO A 271 30.61 4.84 -9.15
N ASN A 272 30.51 5.30 -10.40
CA ASN A 272 31.47 5.08 -11.48
C ASN A 272 32.33 6.33 -11.81
N LYS A 273 32.05 7.46 -11.15
CA LYS A 273 32.71 8.77 -11.27
C LYS A 273 32.48 9.46 -12.63
N ASP A 274 31.35 9.20 -13.28
CA ASP A 274 30.94 9.95 -14.48
C ASP A 274 30.21 11.27 -14.16
N GLY A 275 29.90 11.51 -12.88
CA GLY A 275 29.22 12.70 -12.38
C GLY A 275 27.70 12.53 -12.25
N GLU A 276 27.13 11.40 -12.68
CA GLU A 276 25.70 11.12 -12.69
C GLU A 276 25.36 9.96 -11.74
N ASN A 277 24.48 10.20 -10.76
CA ASN A 277 24.07 9.18 -9.77
C ASN A 277 25.25 8.49 -9.04
N ASP A 278 26.36 9.21 -8.82
CA ASP A 278 27.55 8.67 -8.14
C ASP A 278 27.37 8.47 -6.63
N VAL A 279 26.37 9.14 -6.06
CA VAL A 279 26.16 9.21 -4.61
C VAL A 279 24.68 9.01 -4.32
N PHE A 280 24.39 8.09 -3.41
CA PHE A 280 23.06 7.86 -2.88
C PHE A 280 22.76 8.79 -1.70
N ILE A 281 21.86 9.74 -1.90
CA ILE A 281 21.34 10.61 -0.85
C ILE A 281 19.85 10.88 -1.10
N PRO A 282 19.00 10.91 -0.07
CA PRO A 282 17.67 11.48 -0.18
C PRO A 282 17.75 12.92 -0.70
N VAL A 283 16.82 13.34 -1.53
CA VAL A 283 16.63 14.73 -1.92
C VAL A 283 15.42 15.25 -1.17
N TRP A 284 15.52 16.41 -0.54
CA TRP A 284 14.44 16.95 0.26
C TRP A 284 14.31 18.46 0.12
N ASN A 285 13.07 18.94 0.14
CA ASN A 285 12.73 20.35 0.22
C ASN A 285 11.78 20.59 1.41
N ASN A 286 11.95 21.71 2.12
CA ASN A 286 11.11 22.12 3.25
C ASN A 286 10.95 21.10 4.40
N VAL A 287 11.93 20.22 4.62
CA VAL A 287 12.00 19.28 5.77
C VAL A 287 13.41 19.23 6.37
N GLU A 288 13.52 18.88 7.65
CA GLU A 288 14.82 18.69 8.34
C GLU A 288 15.15 17.20 8.47
N MET A 289 16.26 16.74 7.89
CA MET A 289 16.71 15.35 8.06
C MET A 289 17.35 15.17 9.44
N ARG A 290 16.84 14.23 10.23
CA ARG A 290 17.37 13.87 11.56
C ARG A 290 18.30 12.68 11.52
N ARG A 291 17.97 11.70 10.69
CA ARG A 291 18.70 10.44 10.59
C ARG A 291 18.54 9.90 9.18
N PHE A 292 19.64 9.44 8.61
CA PHE A 292 19.60 8.63 7.41
C PHE A 292 20.64 7.53 7.53
N GLU A 293 20.23 6.28 7.31
CA GLU A 293 21.10 5.12 7.47
C GLU A 293 20.88 4.15 6.31
N VAL A 294 21.95 3.49 5.89
CA VAL A 294 21.93 2.45 4.86
C VAL A 294 22.53 1.18 5.44
N PHE A 295 21.90 0.06 5.13
CA PHE A 295 22.17 -1.27 5.65
C PHE A 295 22.40 -2.23 4.49
N SER A 296 23.36 -3.13 4.64
CA SER A 296 23.52 -4.29 3.76
C SER A 296 22.34 -5.26 3.91
N ARG A 297 22.22 -6.19 2.96
CA ARG A 297 21.24 -7.31 3.03
C ARG A 297 21.29 -8.13 4.33
N TRP A 298 22.41 -8.09 5.05
CA TRP A 298 22.62 -8.82 6.31
C TRP A 298 22.30 -7.98 7.55
N GLY A 299 21.76 -6.77 7.37
CA GLY A 299 21.44 -5.84 8.47
C GLY A 299 22.66 -5.07 9.00
N GLU A 300 23.82 -5.21 8.36
CA GLU A 300 24.99 -4.42 8.74
C GLU A 300 24.84 -2.98 8.24
N LYS A 301 24.93 -2.01 9.15
CA LYS A 301 24.92 -0.59 8.78
C LYS A 301 26.19 -0.23 8.02
N VAL A 302 26.05 0.06 6.72
CA VAL A 302 27.17 0.41 5.83
C VAL A 302 27.40 1.92 5.77
N TYR A 303 26.37 2.73 6.00
CA TYR A 303 26.46 4.18 5.96
C TYR A 303 25.46 4.81 6.95
N ALA A 304 25.80 5.99 7.48
CA ALA A 304 24.93 6.76 8.37
C ALA A 304 25.24 8.25 8.29
N LEU A 305 24.19 9.06 8.30
CA LEU A 305 24.21 10.51 8.28
C LEU A 305 23.30 11.05 9.40
N THR A 306 23.82 11.99 10.18
CA THR A 306 23.14 12.56 11.37
C THR A 306 22.99 14.08 11.32
N SER A 307 23.31 14.72 10.20
CA SER A 307 23.15 16.17 9.98
C SER A 307 22.94 16.48 8.50
N ASN A 308 22.51 17.71 8.16
CA ASN A 308 22.28 18.22 6.79
C ASN A 308 23.54 18.30 5.90
N ALA A 309 24.60 17.55 6.20
CA ALA A 309 25.76 17.47 5.33
C ALA A 309 25.37 16.71 4.04
N ALA A 310 25.69 17.29 2.88
CA ALA A 310 25.36 16.77 1.55
C ALA A 310 26.22 15.57 1.11
N ASP A 311 26.91 14.91 2.05
CA ASP A 311 27.85 13.84 1.76
C ASP A 311 27.10 12.51 1.78
N GLY A 312 26.38 12.16 0.71
CA GLY A 312 25.65 10.90 0.61
C GLY A 312 26.55 9.66 0.56
N TRP A 313 25.93 8.49 0.37
CA TRP A 313 26.66 7.23 0.28
C TRP A 313 27.24 7.01 -1.13
N ASP A 314 28.57 6.98 -1.24
CA ASP A 314 29.32 6.78 -2.49
C ASP A 314 29.56 5.29 -2.85
N GLY A 315 28.83 4.38 -2.20
CA GLY A 315 28.99 2.95 -2.42
C GLY A 315 30.24 2.35 -1.76
N LYS A 316 30.81 3.02 -0.76
CA LYS A 316 31.90 2.49 0.08
C LYS A 316 31.41 2.00 1.44
N THR A 317 32.03 0.93 1.93
CA THR A 317 31.83 0.48 3.30
C THR A 317 32.49 1.44 4.28
N LYS A 318 32.22 1.28 5.59
CA LYS A 318 32.89 2.05 6.65
C LYS A 318 34.42 1.95 6.63
N ASN A 319 34.97 0.90 6.03
CA ASN A 319 36.41 0.69 5.91
C ASN A 319 37.02 1.33 4.65
N GLY A 320 36.20 2.01 3.82
CA GLY A 320 36.62 2.64 2.57
C GLY A 320 36.71 1.67 1.37
N GLU A 321 36.37 0.40 1.58
CA GLU A 321 36.30 -0.61 0.52
C GLU A 321 35.02 -0.44 -0.29
N ASP A 322 35.07 -0.85 -1.55
CA ASP A 322 33.94 -0.84 -2.46
C ASP A 322 32.87 -1.86 -2.01
N ALA A 323 31.67 -1.40 -1.69
CA ALA A 323 30.55 -2.25 -1.26
C ALA A 323 30.07 -3.16 -2.41
N GLU A 324 29.61 -4.38 -2.16
CA GLU A 324 29.18 -5.29 -3.23
C GLU A 324 28.00 -4.71 -4.04
N PRO A 325 27.96 -4.87 -5.38
CA PRO A 325 26.76 -4.57 -6.16
C PRO A 325 25.54 -5.36 -5.65
N GLY A 326 24.39 -4.72 -5.63
CA GLY A 326 23.14 -5.32 -5.16
C GLY A 326 22.27 -4.39 -4.34
N THR A 327 21.25 -4.97 -3.70
CA THR A 327 20.22 -4.23 -2.97
C THR A 327 20.64 -3.96 -1.52
N TYR A 328 20.46 -2.72 -1.09
CA TYR A 328 20.65 -2.23 0.27
C TYR A 328 19.34 -1.67 0.80
N VAL A 329 19.17 -1.66 2.12
CA VAL A 329 18.00 -1.11 2.78
C VAL A 329 18.37 0.22 3.40
N TRP A 330 17.51 1.23 3.28
CA TRP A 330 17.72 2.52 3.92
C TRP A 330 16.59 2.86 4.87
N GLN A 331 16.89 3.70 5.86
CA GLN A 331 15.94 4.30 6.78
C GLN A 331 16.22 5.79 6.89
N VAL A 332 15.17 6.60 6.87
CA VAL A 332 15.26 8.05 7.04
C VAL A 332 14.22 8.53 8.04
N ASP A 333 14.63 9.43 8.92
CA ASP A 333 13.75 10.21 9.79
C ASP A 333 13.87 11.69 9.39
N VAL A 334 12.75 12.30 8.99
CA VAL A 334 12.66 13.73 8.68
C VAL A 334 11.65 14.42 9.61
N ILE A 335 11.80 15.72 9.81
CA ILE A 335 10.83 16.56 10.51
C ILE A 335 10.21 17.53 9.51
N ASP A 336 8.87 17.55 9.45
CA ASP A 336 8.11 18.48 8.60
C ASP A 336 8.06 19.89 9.19
N ALA A 337 7.48 20.84 8.44
CA ALA A 337 7.39 22.24 8.85
C ALA A 337 6.58 22.44 10.15
N GLU A 338 5.71 21.48 10.48
CA GLU A 338 4.87 21.46 11.68
C GLU A 338 5.57 20.80 12.90
N GLY A 339 6.79 20.28 12.73
CA GLY A 339 7.57 19.66 13.79
C GLY A 339 7.28 18.19 14.05
N LYS A 340 6.53 17.51 13.15
CA LYS A 340 6.22 16.09 13.24
C LYS A 340 7.32 15.27 12.57
N THR A 341 7.75 14.21 13.26
CA THR A 341 8.70 13.23 12.71
C THR A 341 8.00 12.28 11.73
N ILE A 342 8.55 12.17 10.53
CA ILE A 342 8.16 11.23 9.48
C ILE A 342 9.31 10.23 9.30
N SER A 343 9.05 8.97 9.61
CA SER A 343 9.98 7.86 9.38
C SER A 343 9.61 7.11 8.11
N ARG A 344 10.61 6.81 7.28
CA ARG A 344 10.48 6.09 6.02
C ARG A 344 11.63 5.12 5.84
N SER A 345 11.38 4.06 5.10
CA SER A 345 12.38 3.06 4.74
C SER A 345 12.11 2.55 3.34
N GLY A 346 13.13 2.01 2.71
CA GLY A 346 13.01 1.42 1.38
C GLY A 346 14.29 0.69 0.99
N ALA A 347 14.33 0.29 -0.28
CA ALA A 347 15.50 -0.34 -0.88
C ALA A 347 16.19 0.61 -1.86
N ILE A 348 17.49 0.40 -2.07
CA ILE A 348 18.32 1.07 -3.06
C ILE A 348 19.20 0.04 -3.75
N THR A 349 19.34 0.12 -5.08
CA THR A 349 20.24 -0.75 -5.85
C THR A 349 21.58 -0.06 -6.12
N LEU A 350 22.69 -0.71 -5.73
CA LEU A 350 24.05 -0.30 -6.09
C LEU A 350 24.47 -1.02 -7.37
N ILE A 351 24.78 -0.25 -8.43
CA ILE A 351 25.19 -0.76 -9.76
C ILE A 351 26.68 -0.45 -9.98
N ARG A 352 27.44 -1.36 -10.60
CA ARG A 352 28.85 -1.15 -10.99
C ARG A 352 29.15 -1.61 -12.40
#